data_AF-A0A972GGI0-F1
#
_entry.id   AF-A0A972GGI0-F1
#
_cell.length_a   1.000
_cell.length_b   1.000
_cell.length_c   1.000
_cell.angle_alpha   90.00
_cell.angle_beta   90.00
_cell.angle_gamma   90.00
#
_symmetry.space_group_name_H-M   'P 1'
#
loop_
_entity.id
_entity.type
_entity.pdbx_description
1 polymer ?
#
loop_
_entity_poly.entity_id
_entity_poly.type
_entity_poly.pdbx_seq_one_letter_code
_entity_poly.pdbx_strand_id
1 'polypeptide(L)'
;MEQVANPFKIDQATYSDTGDLHLIEMILLGNKDALHTLIERHQQFIFNIALKMINNVQDAEDVTQEVLIKIVVKLSSFDSTKGRFRTWLYRITFNHILNIKKQKYEHMVPDFETFFNYIENSPTEDMSVEEEVVMSLYIKEARVTCMNGMLMCLDREQRLIYIMGDVFEIDHQLGGEMFNISASNFRQKLSRARKDLYQWMNNRCGLVNKNNPCRCPKKTKGFIAKGWVNPDNMRWHSDYQHSIAELSESRIEDALDTIDKIYVSLYREHPFKHYDKADELLSTITSHPTLKDIFRLDS
;
A
#
# COMPACT_ATOMS: atom_id res chain seq x y z
N MET A 1 -0.64 -9.15 20.87
CA MET A 1 -0.32 -8.56 19.56
C MET A 1 -0.78 -7.12 19.60
N GLU A 2 0.16 -6.20 19.53
CA GLU A 2 -0.12 -4.76 19.56
C GLU A 2 -0.91 -4.39 18.31
N GLN A 3 -1.97 -3.59 18.49
CA GLN A 3 -2.88 -3.22 17.43
C GLN A 3 -2.14 -2.31 16.45
N VAL A 4 -2.02 -2.71 15.18
CA VAL A 4 -1.42 -1.87 14.13
C VAL A 4 -2.30 -0.64 13.95
N ALA A 5 -1.92 0.47 14.58
CA ALA A 5 -2.68 1.72 14.50
C ALA A 5 -2.50 2.35 13.13
N ASN A 6 -3.59 2.63 12.43
CA ASN A 6 -3.53 3.34 11.15
C ASN A 6 -3.02 4.77 11.38
N PRO A 7 -1.80 5.11 10.90
CA PRO A 7 -1.19 6.40 11.16
C PRO A 7 -1.94 7.51 10.46
N PHE A 8 -2.83 7.22 9.49
CA PHE A 8 -3.54 8.23 8.71
C PHE A 8 -4.85 8.72 9.31
N LYS A 9 -5.29 8.16 10.43
CA LYS A 9 -6.52 8.60 11.09
C LYS A 9 -6.43 10.09 11.45
N ILE A 10 -7.50 10.82 11.13
CA ILE A 10 -7.58 12.30 11.16
C ILE A 10 -8.16 12.83 12.46
N ASP A 11 -8.70 11.96 13.32
CA ASP A 11 -9.11 12.43 14.63
C ASP A 11 -7.88 12.95 15.40
N GLN A 12 -7.83 14.28 15.54
CA GLN A 12 -6.77 15.00 16.23
C GLN A 12 -6.78 14.68 17.73
N ALA A 13 -7.85 14.07 18.26
CA ALA A 13 -7.90 13.54 19.61
C ALA A 13 -7.18 12.19 19.78
N THR A 14 -6.91 11.46 18.69
CA THR A 14 -6.29 10.11 18.73
C THR A 14 -4.94 10.02 18.01
N TYR A 15 -4.64 10.87 17.02
CA TYR A 15 -3.30 10.97 16.45
C TYR A 15 -2.48 12.08 17.12
N SER A 16 -1.50 11.68 17.94
CA SER A 16 -0.54 12.59 18.56
C SER A 16 0.89 12.28 18.12
N ASP A 17 1.52 13.26 17.48
CA ASP A 17 2.97 13.22 17.21
C ASP A 17 3.78 13.16 18.53
N THR A 18 3.21 13.44 19.71
CA THR A 18 3.95 13.48 20.98
C THR A 18 4.74 12.20 21.22
N GLY A 19 4.17 11.03 20.88
CA GLY A 19 4.86 9.76 20.99
C GLY A 19 6.09 9.69 20.10
N ASP A 20 5.96 10.08 18.83
CA ASP A 20 7.06 10.02 17.86
C ASP A 20 8.09 11.12 18.11
N LEU A 21 7.66 12.32 18.53
CA LEU A 21 8.54 13.42 18.93
C LEU A 21 9.43 13.02 20.10
N HIS A 22 8.86 12.38 21.12
CA HIS A 22 9.64 11.88 22.25
C HIS A 22 10.65 10.81 21.81
N LEU A 23 10.25 9.88 20.94
CA LEU A 23 11.18 8.90 20.37
C LEU A 23 12.31 9.59 19.61
N ILE A 24 12.01 10.61 18.80
CA ILE A 24 13.01 11.38 18.04
C ILE A 24 14.00 12.06 18.99
N GLU A 25 13.55 12.71 20.07
CA GLU A 25 14.44 13.30 21.07
C GLU A 25 15.39 12.26 21.66
N MET A 26 14.88 11.09 22.04
CA MET A 26 15.67 10.00 22.59
C MET A 26 16.65 9.41 21.56
N ILE A 27 16.25 9.30 20.30
CA ILE A 27 17.10 8.86 19.18
C ILE A 27 18.28 9.82 18.97
N LEU A 28 18.03 11.13 19.03
CA LEU A 28 19.09 12.15 18.91
C LEU A 28 20.07 12.15 20.09
N LEU A 29 19.68 11.54 21.22
CA LEU A 29 20.55 11.25 22.36
C LEU A 29 21.22 9.87 22.30
N GLY A 30 20.99 9.09 21.23
CA GLY A 30 21.60 7.79 20.98
C GLY A 30 20.85 6.58 21.55
N ASN A 31 19.57 6.74 21.89
CA ASN A 31 18.75 5.63 22.35
C ASN A 31 18.34 4.70 21.18
N LYS A 32 18.90 3.49 21.18
CA LYS A 32 18.62 2.44 20.16
C LYS A 32 17.21 1.88 20.25
N ASP A 33 16.68 1.71 21.46
CA ASP A 33 15.33 1.17 21.68
C ASP A 33 14.26 2.14 21.16
N ALA A 34 14.50 3.44 21.29
CA ALA A 34 13.65 4.48 20.73
C ALA A 34 13.65 4.44 19.18
N LEU A 35 14.83 4.21 18.58
CA LEU A 35 14.95 4.03 17.13
C LEU A 35 14.20 2.79 16.66
N HIS A 36 14.37 1.67 17.37
CA HIS A 36 13.64 0.42 17.09
C HIS A 36 12.13 0.64 17.11
N THR A 37 11.63 1.23 18.20
CA THR A 37 10.21 1.51 18.39
C THR A 37 9.65 2.40 17.27
N LEU A 38 10.41 3.44 16.85
CA LEU A 38 10.01 4.32 15.76
C LEU A 38 9.91 3.56 14.43
N ILE A 39 10.88 2.69 14.15
CA ILE A 39 10.88 1.84 12.95
C ILE A 39 9.66 0.91 12.97
N GLU A 40 9.42 0.20 14.08
CA GLU A 40 8.31 -0.73 14.23
C GLU A 40 6.95 -0.07 13.97
N ARG A 41 6.77 1.15 14.50
CA ARG A 41 5.53 1.92 14.35
C ARG A 41 5.18 2.23 12.90
N HIS A 42 6.17 2.48 12.03
CA HIS A 42 5.93 2.97 10.68
C HIS A 42 6.20 1.94 9.57
N GLN A 43 6.99 0.90 9.85
CA GLN A 43 7.43 -0.08 8.83
C GLN A 43 6.25 -0.77 8.12
N GLN A 44 5.19 -1.13 8.87
CA GLN A 44 4.03 -1.84 8.35
C GLN A 44 3.33 -1.07 7.22
N PHE A 45 3.08 0.22 7.44
CA PHE A 45 2.38 1.05 6.46
C PHE A 45 3.28 1.43 5.29
N ILE A 46 4.55 1.73 5.53
CA ILE A 46 5.52 1.98 4.45
C ILE A 46 5.59 0.76 3.52
N PHE A 47 5.70 -0.43 4.09
CA PHE A 47 5.72 -1.68 3.34
C PHE A 47 4.45 -1.90 2.52
N ASN A 48 3.27 -1.74 3.13
CA ASN A 48 2.02 -1.98 2.42
C ASN A 48 1.75 -0.95 1.31
N ILE A 49 2.25 0.29 1.44
CA ILE A 49 2.23 1.28 0.35
C ILE A 49 3.19 0.84 -0.77
N ALA A 50 4.43 0.50 -0.43
CA ALA A 50 5.43 0.05 -1.40
C ALA A 50 4.95 -1.20 -2.17
N LEU A 51 4.37 -2.18 -1.47
CA LEU A 51 3.86 -3.41 -2.04
C LEU A 51 2.76 -3.18 -3.09
N LYS A 52 1.82 -2.27 -2.83
CA LYS A 52 0.77 -1.91 -3.80
C LYS A 52 1.28 -1.05 -4.95
N MET A 53 2.32 -0.26 -4.70
CA MET A 53 2.96 0.56 -5.72
C MET A 53 3.84 -0.25 -6.68
N ILE A 54 4.46 -1.32 -6.20
CA ILE A 54 5.50 -2.08 -6.92
C ILE A 54 5.00 -3.44 -7.43
N ASN A 55 4.03 -4.05 -6.75
CA ASN A 55 3.48 -5.36 -7.09
C ASN A 55 4.50 -6.53 -7.02
N ASN A 56 5.51 -6.43 -6.17
CA ASN A 56 6.48 -7.47 -5.86
C ASN A 56 6.88 -7.36 -4.38
N VAL A 57 6.87 -8.48 -3.65
CA VAL A 57 7.18 -8.52 -2.22
C VAL A 57 8.64 -8.14 -1.97
N GLN A 58 9.59 -8.81 -2.62
CA GLN A 58 11.02 -8.56 -2.41
C GLN A 58 11.39 -7.11 -2.73
N ASP A 59 10.97 -6.61 -3.89
CA ASP A 59 11.26 -5.23 -4.29
C ASP A 59 10.60 -4.22 -3.33
N ALA A 60 9.44 -4.57 -2.74
CA ALA A 60 8.78 -3.72 -1.74
C ALA A 60 9.48 -3.73 -0.39
N GLU A 61 10.07 -4.86 0.03
CA GLU A 61 10.91 -4.93 1.23
C GLU A 61 12.16 -4.05 1.05
N ASP A 62 12.84 -4.17 -0.08
CA ASP A 62 14.02 -3.37 -0.41
C ASP A 62 13.68 -1.87 -0.40
N VAL A 63 12.57 -1.48 -1.04
CA VAL A 63 12.11 -0.08 -1.05
C VAL A 63 11.73 0.40 0.35
N THR A 64 11.13 -0.44 1.17
CA THR A 64 10.79 -0.11 2.56
C THR A 64 12.05 0.15 3.38
N GLN A 65 13.06 -0.70 3.24
CA GLN A 65 14.36 -0.54 3.88
C GLN A 65 15.02 0.78 3.46
N GLU A 66 15.08 1.06 2.15
CA GLU A 66 15.65 2.32 1.63
C GLU A 66 14.91 3.56 2.16
N VAL A 67 13.58 3.52 2.22
CA VAL A 67 12.76 4.61 2.77
C VAL A 67 13.06 4.82 4.25
N LEU A 68 13.06 3.75 5.05
CA LEU A 68 13.32 3.84 6.49
C LEU A 68 14.72 4.37 6.79
N ILE A 69 15.74 3.90 6.05
CA ILE A 69 17.10 4.45 6.16
C ILE A 69 17.11 5.94 5.84
N LYS A 70 16.41 6.37 4.77
CA LYS A 70 16.32 7.79 4.39
C LYS A 70 15.61 8.64 5.44
N ILE A 71 14.54 8.11 6.04
CA ILE A 71 13.83 8.77 7.15
C ILE A 71 14.81 8.95 8.30
N VAL A 72 15.47 7.88 8.73
CA VAL A 72 16.43 7.88 9.83
C VAL A 72 17.53 8.91 9.57
N VAL A 73 18.26 8.83 8.45
CA VAL A 73 19.31 9.80 8.06
C VAL A 73 18.86 11.26 8.19
N LYS A 74 17.59 11.55 7.87
CA LYS A 74 17.05 12.91 7.87
C LYS A 74 16.39 13.31 9.20
N LEU A 75 16.30 12.43 10.19
CA LEU A 75 15.60 12.71 11.46
C LEU A 75 16.11 13.98 12.14
N SER A 76 17.43 14.21 12.17
CA SER A 76 18.04 15.41 12.76
C SER A 76 17.65 16.72 12.06
N SER A 77 17.12 16.64 10.84
CA SER A 77 16.63 17.81 10.07
C SER A 77 15.13 18.04 10.21
N PHE A 78 14.41 17.15 10.89
CA PHE A 78 12.99 17.32 11.13
C PHE A 78 12.74 18.49 12.11
N ASP A 79 11.80 19.35 11.76
CA ASP A 79 11.45 20.55 12.51
C ASP A 79 9.94 20.55 12.76
N SER A 80 9.55 20.26 14.00
CA SER A 80 8.15 20.16 14.42
C SER A 80 7.40 21.50 14.33
N THR A 81 8.11 22.63 14.21
CA THR A 81 7.48 23.95 14.00
C THR A 81 6.98 24.15 12.56
N LYS A 82 7.50 23.37 11.60
CA LYS A 82 7.16 23.47 10.16
C LYS A 82 6.09 22.50 9.71
N GLY A 83 5.74 21.50 10.53
CA GLY A 83 4.70 20.53 10.21
C GLY A 83 4.78 19.27 11.06
N ARG A 84 3.79 18.40 10.87
CA ARG A 84 3.66 17.12 11.58
C ARG A 84 4.69 16.09 11.11
N PHE A 85 5.12 15.23 12.02
CA PHE A 85 6.11 14.19 11.74
C PHE A 85 5.60 13.20 10.69
N ARG A 86 4.34 12.74 10.83
CA ARG A 86 3.67 11.89 9.82
C ARG A 86 3.77 12.46 8.41
N THR A 87 3.40 13.73 8.24
CA THR A 87 3.41 14.37 6.92
C THR A 87 4.82 14.41 6.34
N TRP A 88 5.82 14.73 7.17
CA TRP A 88 7.22 14.74 6.75
C TRP A 88 7.73 13.34 6.35
N LEU A 89 7.44 12.32 7.16
CA LEU A 89 7.81 10.93 6.92
C LEU A 89 7.21 10.39 5.62
N TYR A 90 5.91 10.59 5.41
CA TYR A 90 5.24 10.10 4.20
C TYR A 90 5.60 10.90 2.96
N ARG A 91 5.96 12.19 3.07
CA ARG A 91 6.57 12.93 1.96
C ARG A 91 7.89 12.30 1.51
N ILE A 92 8.75 11.87 2.43
CA ILE A 92 9.99 11.16 2.07
C ILE A 92 9.65 9.83 1.40
N THR A 93 8.71 9.08 1.97
CA THR A 93 8.23 7.79 1.43
C THR A 93 7.71 7.94 0.00
N PHE A 94 6.80 8.89 -0.24
CA PHE A 94 6.18 9.12 -1.54
C PHE A 94 7.19 9.57 -2.58
N ASN A 95 8.05 10.53 -2.23
CA ASN A 95 9.10 10.98 -3.12
C ASN A 95 10.05 9.84 -3.49
N HIS A 96 10.39 8.95 -2.56
CA HIS A 96 11.24 7.80 -2.87
C HIS A 96 10.53 6.84 -3.82
N ILE A 97 9.33 6.39 -3.47
CA ILE A 97 8.54 5.43 -4.25
C ILE A 97 8.24 5.94 -5.67
N LEU A 98 7.97 7.23 -5.85
CA LEU A 98 7.72 7.80 -7.18
C LEU A 98 8.98 7.80 -8.06
N ASN A 99 10.16 7.93 -7.45
CA ASN A 99 11.44 8.09 -8.15
C ASN A 99 12.27 6.80 -8.33
N ILE A 100 11.87 5.67 -7.73
CA ILE A 100 12.56 4.39 -7.97
C ILE A 100 12.49 4.01 -9.45
N LYS A 101 13.41 3.19 -9.94
CA LYS A 101 13.34 2.71 -11.33
C LYS A 101 12.04 1.93 -11.56
N LYS A 102 11.47 2.03 -12.77
CA LYS A 102 10.34 1.18 -13.16
C LYS A 102 10.73 -0.29 -13.05
N GLN A 103 9.87 -1.07 -12.42
CA GLN A 103 10.12 -2.50 -12.22
C GLN A 103 9.66 -3.31 -13.43
N LYS A 104 10.06 -4.58 -13.52
CA LYS A 104 9.76 -5.46 -14.66
C LYS A 104 8.25 -5.50 -14.96
N TYR A 105 7.41 -5.56 -13.93
CA TYR A 105 5.95 -5.64 -14.08
C TYR A 105 5.37 -4.40 -14.78
N GLU A 106 5.81 -3.20 -14.41
CA GLU A 106 5.36 -1.94 -15.02
C GLU A 106 5.71 -1.82 -16.50
N HIS A 107 6.71 -2.57 -16.98
CA HIS A 107 7.04 -2.64 -18.40
C HIS A 107 6.20 -3.69 -19.14
N MET A 108 5.84 -4.79 -18.47
CA MET A 108 5.05 -5.88 -19.05
C MET A 108 3.57 -5.51 -19.18
N VAL A 109 3.07 -4.65 -18.29
CA VAL A 109 1.68 -4.21 -18.23
C VAL A 109 1.64 -2.67 -18.14
N PRO A 110 1.91 -1.96 -19.26
CA PRO A 110 2.05 -0.50 -19.25
C PRO A 110 0.72 0.24 -19.22
N ASP A 111 -0.37 -0.41 -19.62
CA ASP A 111 -1.71 0.18 -19.74
C ASP A 111 -2.81 -0.84 -19.47
N PHE A 112 -4.04 -0.35 -19.39
CA PHE A 112 -5.23 -1.17 -19.12
C PHE A 112 -5.51 -2.17 -20.25
N GLU A 113 -5.43 -1.74 -21.51
CA GLU A 113 -5.75 -2.59 -22.67
C GLU A 113 -4.87 -3.83 -22.70
N THR A 114 -3.56 -3.65 -22.52
CA THR A 114 -2.58 -4.74 -22.42
C THR A 114 -2.92 -5.68 -21.27
N PHE A 115 -3.27 -5.13 -20.10
CA PHE A 115 -3.63 -5.94 -18.94
C PHE A 115 -4.89 -6.78 -19.17
N PHE A 116 -5.95 -6.16 -19.70
CA PHE A 116 -7.20 -6.85 -19.98
C PHE A 116 -7.03 -7.92 -21.04
N ASN A 117 -6.23 -7.67 -22.07
CA ASN A 117 -5.91 -8.70 -23.07
C ASN A 117 -5.27 -9.93 -22.43
N TYR A 118 -4.38 -9.77 -21.44
CA TYR A 118 -3.85 -10.93 -20.72
C TYR A 118 -4.92 -11.67 -19.90
N ILE A 119 -5.84 -10.94 -19.25
CA ILE A 119 -6.94 -11.55 -18.48
C ILE A 119 -7.91 -12.29 -19.41
N GLU A 120 -8.31 -11.69 -20.52
CA GLU A 120 -9.26 -12.25 -21.48
C GLU A 120 -8.71 -13.53 -22.11
N ASN A 121 -7.44 -13.51 -22.50
CA ASN A 121 -6.73 -14.66 -23.07
C ASN A 121 -6.32 -15.73 -22.04
N SER A 122 -6.59 -15.53 -20.75
CA SER A 122 -6.37 -16.55 -19.73
C SER A 122 -7.46 -17.63 -19.79
N PRO A 123 -7.10 -18.93 -19.70
CA PRO A 123 -8.06 -20.02 -19.68
C PRO A 123 -9.16 -19.81 -18.64
N THR A 124 -10.37 -20.25 -18.98
CA THR A 124 -11.55 -20.14 -18.13
C THR A 124 -12.17 -21.52 -17.99
N GLU A 125 -12.43 -21.94 -16.76
CA GLU A 125 -13.02 -23.24 -16.46
C GLU A 125 -14.20 -23.04 -15.51
N ASP A 126 -15.32 -23.71 -15.77
CA ASP A 126 -16.42 -23.74 -14.80
C ASP A 126 -16.00 -24.54 -13.56
N MET A 127 -16.56 -24.15 -12.41
CA MET A 127 -16.24 -24.71 -11.11
C MET A 127 -17.55 -25.09 -10.40
N SER A 128 -17.58 -26.27 -9.77
CA SER A 128 -18.72 -26.63 -8.92
C SER A 128 -18.74 -25.78 -7.64
N VAL A 129 -19.86 -25.75 -6.92
CA VAL A 129 -19.95 -25.03 -5.64
C VAL A 129 -18.96 -25.59 -4.63
N GLU A 130 -18.80 -26.92 -4.59
CA GLU A 130 -17.85 -27.61 -3.72
C GLU A 130 -16.40 -27.24 -4.06
N GLU A 131 -16.06 -27.22 -5.35
CA GLU A 131 -14.74 -26.79 -5.81
C GLU A 131 -14.46 -25.31 -5.46
N GLU A 132 -15.46 -24.41 -5.58
CA GLU A 132 -15.29 -23.00 -5.20
C GLU A 132 -14.95 -22.82 -3.73
N VAL A 133 -15.58 -23.61 -2.86
CA VAL A 133 -15.29 -23.60 -1.41
C VAL A 133 -13.86 -24.06 -1.15
N VAL A 134 -13.44 -25.17 -1.77
CA VAL A 134 -12.07 -25.70 -1.65
C VAL A 134 -11.03 -24.71 -2.17
N MET A 135 -11.31 -24.05 -3.29
CA MET A 135 -10.40 -23.11 -3.96
C MET A 135 -10.50 -21.67 -3.44
N SER A 136 -11.27 -21.42 -2.38
CA SER A 136 -11.67 -20.08 -1.95
C SER A 136 -10.49 -19.13 -1.67
N LEU A 137 -9.40 -19.62 -1.08
CA LEU A 137 -8.18 -18.81 -0.85
C LEU A 137 -7.50 -18.41 -2.17
N TYR A 138 -7.40 -19.33 -3.14
CA TYR A 138 -6.84 -19.03 -4.46
C TYR A 138 -7.73 -18.07 -5.25
N ILE A 139 -9.06 -18.14 -5.08
CA ILE A 139 -10.00 -17.20 -5.69
C ILE A 139 -9.82 -15.80 -5.09
N LYS A 140 -9.59 -15.69 -3.77
CA LYS A 140 -9.26 -14.42 -3.11
C LYS A 140 -7.90 -13.89 -3.61
N GLU A 141 -6.89 -14.73 -3.71
CA GLU A 141 -5.57 -14.38 -4.25
C GLU A 141 -5.66 -13.90 -5.71
N ALA A 142 -6.44 -14.60 -6.55
CA ALA A 142 -6.72 -14.24 -7.93
C ALA A 142 -7.40 -12.87 -8.04
N ARG A 143 -8.37 -12.60 -7.16
CA ARG A 143 -9.06 -11.31 -7.07
C ARG A 143 -8.06 -10.19 -6.75
N VAL A 144 -7.30 -10.33 -5.66
CA VAL A 144 -6.33 -9.30 -5.24
C VAL A 144 -5.25 -9.09 -6.30
N THR A 145 -4.77 -10.16 -6.94
CA THR A 145 -3.78 -10.08 -8.02
C THR A 145 -4.32 -9.30 -9.22
N CYS A 146 -5.56 -9.58 -9.63
CA CYS A 146 -6.22 -8.86 -10.72
C CYS A 146 -6.42 -7.38 -10.37
N MET A 147 -6.97 -7.09 -9.19
CA MET A 147 -7.22 -5.74 -8.71
C MET A 147 -5.91 -4.94 -8.55
N ASN A 148 -4.86 -5.51 -7.97
CA ASN A 148 -3.57 -4.84 -7.86
C ASN A 148 -2.94 -4.62 -9.24
N GLY A 149 -3.13 -5.54 -10.19
CA GLY A 149 -2.76 -5.34 -11.58
C GLY A 149 -3.44 -4.14 -12.24
N MET A 150 -4.72 -3.86 -11.92
CA MET A 150 -5.43 -2.65 -12.39
C MET A 150 -4.79 -1.37 -11.86
N LEU A 151 -4.33 -1.35 -10.60
CA LEU A 151 -3.60 -0.21 -10.04
C LEU A 151 -2.30 0.05 -10.80
N MET A 152 -1.64 -1.01 -11.28
CA MET A 152 -0.41 -0.89 -12.05
C MET A 152 -0.60 -0.24 -13.43
N CYS A 153 -1.82 -0.24 -13.96
CA CYS A 153 -2.16 0.43 -15.22
C CYS A 153 -2.31 1.97 -15.06
N LEU A 154 -2.50 2.47 -13.84
CA LEU A 154 -2.44 3.90 -13.56
C LEU A 154 -0.99 4.38 -13.60
N ASP A 155 -0.79 5.65 -13.96
CA ASP A 155 0.51 6.28 -13.72
C ASP A 155 0.83 6.29 -12.21
N ARG A 156 2.12 6.38 -11.86
CA ARG A 156 2.55 6.24 -10.46
C ARG A 156 1.98 7.31 -9.54
N GLU A 157 1.80 8.53 -10.01
CA GLU A 157 1.25 9.60 -9.17
C GLU A 157 -0.24 9.34 -8.91
N GLN A 158 -1.01 9.01 -9.95
CA GLN A 158 -2.41 8.60 -9.84
C GLN A 158 -2.58 7.38 -8.93
N ARG A 159 -1.75 6.35 -9.12
CA ARG A 159 -1.75 5.12 -8.32
C ARG A 159 -1.54 5.42 -6.84
N LEU A 160 -0.54 6.25 -6.53
CA LEU A 160 -0.24 6.61 -5.15
C LEU A 160 -1.37 7.45 -4.54
N ILE A 161 -1.92 8.41 -5.29
CA ILE A 161 -3.07 9.20 -4.83
C ILE A 161 -4.28 8.30 -4.55
N TYR A 162 -4.56 7.32 -5.42
CA TYR A 162 -5.65 6.37 -5.22
C TYR A 162 -5.43 5.48 -3.99
N ILE A 163 -4.23 4.92 -3.84
CA ILE A 163 -3.87 4.11 -2.67
C ILE A 163 -4.03 4.92 -1.40
N MET A 164 -3.57 6.17 -1.37
CA MET A 164 -3.67 6.99 -0.17
C MET A 164 -5.10 7.46 0.12
N GLY A 165 -5.81 7.97 -0.90
CA GLY A 165 -7.13 8.56 -0.73
C GLY A 165 -8.25 7.54 -0.53
N ASP A 166 -8.27 6.46 -1.31
CA ASP A 166 -9.39 5.51 -1.31
C ASP A 166 -9.08 4.24 -0.53
N VAL A 167 -7.85 3.73 -0.63
CA VAL A 167 -7.46 2.49 0.03
C VAL A 167 -7.13 2.76 1.50
N PHE A 168 -6.29 3.76 1.80
CA PHE A 168 -5.91 4.13 3.16
C PHE A 168 -6.72 5.28 3.79
N GLU A 169 -7.68 5.85 3.04
CA GLU A 169 -8.65 6.82 3.53
C GLU A 169 -8.10 8.15 4.05
N ILE A 170 -7.03 8.67 3.46
CA ILE A 170 -6.60 10.01 3.84
C ILE A 170 -7.59 11.04 3.28
N ASP A 171 -7.97 12.00 4.10
CA ASP A 171 -8.75 13.15 3.63
C ASP A 171 -7.93 14.02 2.68
N HIS A 172 -8.63 14.93 2.01
CA HIS A 172 -8.01 15.82 1.05
C HIS A 172 -7.08 16.86 1.68
N GLN A 173 -7.21 17.18 2.98
CA GLN A 173 -6.34 18.14 3.66
C GLN A 173 -4.97 17.48 3.85
N LEU A 174 -4.96 16.31 4.49
CA LEU A 174 -3.77 15.50 4.71
C LEU A 174 -3.15 15.08 3.37
N GLY A 175 -3.97 14.69 2.39
CA GLY A 175 -3.52 14.40 1.03
C GLY A 175 -2.84 15.59 0.36
N GLY A 176 -3.39 16.80 0.50
CA GLY A 176 -2.73 18.02 0.02
C GLY A 176 -1.35 18.22 0.65
N GLU A 177 -1.27 18.10 1.98
CA GLU A 177 -0.01 18.26 2.73
C GLU A 177 1.05 17.21 2.35
N MET A 178 0.67 15.93 2.30
CA MET A 178 1.60 14.83 2.02
C MET A 178 2.09 14.80 0.57
N PHE A 179 1.25 15.22 -0.38
CA PHE A 179 1.63 15.29 -1.80
C PHE A 179 2.19 16.67 -2.18
N ASN A 180 2.25 17.62 -1.24
CA ASN A 180 2.70 18.99 -1.47
C ASN A 180 1.95 19.70 -2.60
N ILE A 181 0.62 19.56 -2.60
CA ILE A 181 -0.32 20.19 -3.54
C ILE A 181 -1.51 20.78 -2.77
N SER A 182 -2.35 21.59 -3.42
CA SER A 182 -3.57 22.05 -2.75
C SER A 182 -4.55 20.89 -2.52
N ALA A 183 -5.31 20.95 -1.42
CA ALA A 183 -6.36 19.96 -1.14
C ALA A 183 -7.38 19.83 -2.30
N SER A 184 -7.64 20.94 -3.02
CA SER A 184 -8.47 20.92 -4.21
C SER A 184 -7.84 20.13 -5.36
N ASN A 185 -6.53 20.31 -5.60
CA ASN A 185 -5.80 19.56 -6.62
C ASN A 185 -5.75 18.06 -6.27
N PHE A 186 -5.54 17.71 -5.00
CA PHE A 186 -5.60 16.32 -4.54
C PHE A 186 -6.96 15.67 -4.86
N ARG A 187 -8.08 16.32 -4.51
CA ARG A 187 -9.43 15.82 -4.85
C ARG A 187 -9.62 15.62 -6.36
N GLN A 188 -9.15 16.57 -7.17
CA GLN A 188 -9.27 16.46 -8.62
C GLN A 188 -8.43 15.31 -9.20
N LYS A 189 -7.22 15.07 -8.67
CA LYS A 189 -6.37 13.95 -9.08
C LYS A 189 -6.97 12.60 -8.64
N LEU A 190 -7.49 12.52 -7.42
CA LEU A 190 -8.18 11.33 -6.91
C LEU A 190 -9.42 11.00 -7.74
N SER A 191 -10.26 12.00 -8.03
CA SER A 191 -11.42 11.84 -8.91
C SER A 191 -11.04 11.34 -10.31
N ARG A 192 -9.92 11.82 -10.86
CA ARG A 192 -9.40 11.32 -12.15
C ARG A 192 -8.98 9.85 -12.06
N ALA A 193 -8.22 9.46 -11.04
CA ALA A 193 -7.81 8.07 -10.86
C ALA A 193 -9.02 7.12 -10.71
N ARG A 194 -10.06 7.53 -9.96
CA ARG A 194 -11.33 6.77 -9.86
C ARG A 194 -12.00 6.60 -11.21
N LYS A 195 -12.12 7.70 -11.98
CA LYS A 195 -12.74 7.68 -13.31
C LYS A 195 -12.02 6.75 -14.27
N ASP A 196 -10.69 6.77 -14.25
CA ASP A 196 -9.88 5.92 -15.13
C ASP A 196 -10.11 4.43 -14.77
N LEU A 197 -10.02 4.05 -13.50
CA LEU A 197 -10.36 2.69 -13.06
C LEU A 197 -11.79 2.29 -13.42
N TYR A 198 -12.76 3.19 -13.21
CA TYR A 198 -14.17 2.96 -13.54
C TYR A 198 -14.37 2.63 -15.02
N GLN A 199 -13.86 3.49 -15.91
CA GLN A 199 -14.04 3.37 -17.35
C GLN A 199 -13.63 1.99 -17.88
N TRP A 200 -12.54 1.46 -17.34
CA TRP A 200 -11.99 0.18 -17.74
C TRP A 200 -12.68 -1.01 -17.08
N MET A 201 -12.92 -0.94 -15.77
CA MET A 201 -13.47 -2.08 -15.03
C MET A 201 -14.98 -2.28 -15.24
N ASN A 202 -15.75 -1.21 -15.44
CA ASN A 202 -17.22 -1.28 -15.54
C ASN A 202 -17.74 -2.15 -16.70
N ASN A 203 -16.95 -2.29 -17.76
CA ASN A 203 -17.32 -3.06 -18.96
C ASN A 203 -16.56 -4.39 -19.08
N ARG A 204 -15.81 -4.80 -18.05
CA ARG A 204 -14.92 -5.97 -18.08
C ARG A 204 -15.01 -6.86 -16.83
N CYS A 205 -15.10 -6.26 -15.64
CA CYS A 205 -15.05 -7.00 -14.38
C CYS A 205 -16.45 -7.37 -13.87
N GLY A 206 -16.66 -8.66 -13.55
CA GLY A 206 -17.93 -9.15 -13.01
C GLY A 206 -18.20 -8.78 -11.54
N LEU A 207 -17.16 -8.42 -10.77
CA LEU A 207 -17.32 -7.94 -9.39
C LEU A 207 -17.90 -6.53 -9.33
N VAL A 208 -17.71 -5.78 -10.42
CA VAL A 208 -18.12 -4.39 -10.54
C VAL A 208 -19.50 -4.30 -11.20
N ASN A 209 -19.65 -5.00 -12.34
CA ASN A 209 -20.90 -5.06 -13.07
C ASN A 209 -21.19 -6.52 -13.40
N LYS A 210 -22.27 -7.04 -12.80
CA LYS A 210 -22.67 -8.45 -12.91
C LYS A 210 -22.96 -8.90 -14.34
N ASN A 211 -23.26 -7.96 -15.25
CA ASN A 211 -23.52 -8.26 -16.66
C ASN A 211 -22.24 -8.59 -17.45
N ASN A 212 -21.06 -8.25 -16.94
CA ASN A 212 -19.79 -8.60 -17.58
C ASN A 212 -19.52 -10.11 -17.47
N PRO A 213 -18.79 -10.73 -18.41
CA PRO A 213 -18.57 -12.18 -18.42
C PRO A 213 -17.50 -12.66 -17.43
N CYS A 214 -16.58 -11.79 -16.99
CA CYS A 214 -15.46 -12.19 -16.14
C CYS A 214 -15.93 -12.70 -14.76
N ARG A 215 -15.41 -13.84 -14.30
CA ARG A 215 -15.69 -14.42 -12.99
C ARG A 215 -14.39 -14.91 -12.37
N CYS A 216 -14.07 -14.45 -11.16
CA CYS A 216 -12.84 -14.85 -10.46
C CYS A 216 -12.73 -16.38 -10.27
N PRO A 217 -13.78 -17.10 -9.82
CA PRO A 217 -13.71 -18.56 -9.70
C PRO A 217 -13.28 -19.22 -11.01
N LYS A 218 -13.91 -18.82 -12.12
CA LYS A 218 -13.65 -19.41 -13.43
C LYS A 218 -12.26 -19.11 -13.98
N LYS A 219 -11.67 -17.98 -13.60
CA LYS A 219 -10.32 -17.56 -14.02
C LYS A 219 -9.21 -18.11 -13.13
N THR A 220 -9.53 -18.60 -11.93
CA THR A 220 -8.53 -18.96 -10.90
C THR A 220 -7.59 -20.07 -11.37
N LYS A 221 -8.12 -21.17 -11.94
CA LYS A 221 -7.29 -22.26 -12.49
C LYS A 221 -6.39 -21.77 -13.64
N GLY A 222 -6.92 -20.89 -14.51
CA GLY A 222 -6.14 -20.24 -15.57
C GLY A 222 -5.02 -19.34 -15.05
N PHE A 223 -5.27 -18.58 -13.98
CA PHE A 223 -4.26 -17.74 -13.33
C PHE A 223 -3.18 -18.58 -12.66
N ILE A 224 -3.52 -19.74 -12.09
CA ILE A 224 -2.55 -20.71 -11.58
C ILE A 224 -1.67 -21.24 -12.73
N ALA A 225 -2.28 -21.68 -13.83
CA ALA A 225 -1.56 -22.18 -15.00
C ALA A 225 -0.61 -21.14 -15.63
N LYS A 226 -0.94 -19.85 -15.52
CA LYS A 226 -0.10 -18.73 -15.97
C LYS A 226 0.91 -18.24 -14.91
N GLY A 227 0.91 -18.81 -13.70
CA GLY A 227 1.78 -18.43 -12.60
C GLY A 227 1.44 -17.09 -11.95
N TRP A 228 0.24 -16.56 -12.17
CA TRP A 228 -0.23 -15.31 -11.55
C TRP A 228 -0.71 -15.53 -10.12
N VAL A 229 -1.25 -16.72 -9.87
CA VAL A 229 -1.52 -17.24 -8.53
C VAL A 229 -0.59 -18.43 -8.35
N ASN A 230 0.23 -18.41 -7.30
CA ASN A 230 1.10 -19.52 -6.96
C ASN A 230 0.53 -20.25 -5.74
N PRO A 231 0.03 -21.50 -5.88
CA PRO A 231 -0.52 -22.26 -4.77
C PRO A 231 0.48 -22.53 -3.65
N ASP A 232 1.77 -22.63 -3.97
CA ASP A 232 2.84 -22.90 -3.02
C ASP A 232 3.35 -21.63 -2.32
N ASN A 233 3.05 -20.47 -2.88
CA ASN A 233 3.49 -19.17 -2.36
C ASN A 233 2.50 -18.06 -2.73
N MET A 234 1.45 -17.91 -1.92
CA MET A 234 0.44 -16.85 -2.10
C MET A 234 1.07 -15.49 -1.79
N ARG A 235 1.13 -14.60 -2.79
CA ARG A 235 1.75 -13.28 -2.67
C ARG A 235 1.06 -12.43 -1.60
N TRP A 236 -0.26 -12.45 -1.58
CA TRP A 236 -1.05 -11.54 -0.74
C TRP A 236 -1.52 -12.19 0.57
N HIS A 237 -1.92 -13.46 0.53
CA HIS A 237 -2.56 -14.14 1.66
C HIS A 237 -1.65 -15.08 2.49
N SER A 238 -0.33 -15.17 2.23
CA SER A 238 0.57 -16.04 3.00
C SER A 238 0.73 -15.64 4.48
N ASP A 239 0.85 -14.33 4.76
CA ASP A 239 1.27 -13.78 6.07
C ASP A 239 0.45 -12.54 6.45
N TYR A 240 -0.85 -12.60 6.18
CA TYR A 240 -1.77 -11.49 6.38
C TYR A 240 -2.63 -11.71 7.63
N GLN A 241 -2.85 -10.65 8.40
CA GLN A 241 -3.65 -10.69 9.64
C GLN A 241 -4.90 -9.79 9.59
N HIS A 242 -4.88 -8.68 8.83
CA HIS A 242 -5.91 -7.64 8.90
C HIS A 242 -6.25 -7.04 7.55
N SER A 243 -7.52 -6.93 7.16
CA SER A 243 -7.87 -6.25 5.91
C SER A 243 -7.58 -4.77 6.06
N ILE A 244 -7.40 -4.09 4.94
CA ILE A 244 -7.28 -2.64 5.00
C ILE A 244 -8.59 -2.03 5.53
N ALA A 245 -9.73 -2.66 5.22
CA ALA A 245 -11.03 -2.30 5.78
C ALA A 245 -11.02 -2.30 7.32
N GLU A 246 -10.41 -3.31 7.96
CA GLU A 246 -10.30 -3.42 9.42
C GLU A 246 -9.39 -2.34 10.05
N LEU A 247 -8.49 -1.76 9.27
CA LEU A 247 -7.62 -0.65 9.69
C LEU A 247 -8.19 0.73 9.34
N SER A 248 -9.27 0.76 8.56
CA SER A 248 -9.94 1.95 8.05
C SER A 248 -11.25 2.18 8.83
N GLU A 249 -11.56 3.43 9.19
CA GLU A 249 -12.74 3.72 10.03
C GLU A 249 -13.97 4.09 9.21
N SER A 250 -13.84 4.51 7.95
CA SER A 250 -15.02 5.00 7.24
C SER A 250 -15.96 3.86 6.88
N ARG A 251 -17.19 4.04 7.34
CA ARG A 251 -18.34 3.55 6.61
C ARG A 251 -18.28 4.23 5.25
N ILE A 252 -18.33 3.44 4.19
CA ILE A 252 -18.30 3.74 2.74
C ILE A 252 -19.32 4.85 2.30
N GLU A 253 -19.97 5.52 3.24
CA GLU A 253 -21.06 6.49 3.11
C GLU A 253 -20.66 7.75 2.31
N ASP A 254 -19.42 8.24 2.41
CA ASP A 254 -18.94 9.48 1.77
C ASP A 254 -18.56 9.36 0.28
N ALA A 255 -18.56 8.16 -0.29
CA ALA A 255 -18.31 7.99 -1.72
C ALA A 255 -19.43 8.60 -2.58
N LEU A 256 -19.03 9.25 -3.68
CA LEU A 256 -19.86 10.14 -4.49
C LEU A 256 -21.06 9.43 -5.15
N ASP A 257 -20.93 8.13 -5.43
CA ASP A 257 -22.00 7.28 -5.95
C ASP A 257 -21.86 5.80 -5.51
N THR A 258 -22.84 4.97 -5.86
CA THR A 258 -22.87 3.53 -5.48
C THR A 258 -21.76 2.71 -6.15
N ILE A 259 -21.26 3.19 -7.27
CA ILE A 259 -20.26 2.52 -8.09
C ILE A 259 -18.88 2.71 -7.44
N ASP A 260 -18.52 3.94 -7.05
CA ASP A 260 -17.33 4.28 -6.27
C ASP A 260 -17.25 3.42 -4.99
N LYS A 261 -18.40 3.22 -4.30
CA LYS A 261 -18.51 2.38 -3.10
C LYS A 261 -18.06 0.94 -3.35
N ILE A 262 -18.45 0.35 -4.50
CA ILE A 262 -18.08 -1.03 -4.85
C ILE A 262 -16.57 -1.14 -5.03
N TYR A 263 -15.95 -0.27 -5.82
CA TYR A 263 -14.49 -0.35 -6.04
C TYR A 263 -13.69 -0.15 -4.76
N VAL A 264 -14.02 0.90 -4.01
CA VAL A 264 -13.34 1.21 -2.76
C VAL A 264 -13.41 0.02 -1.83
N SER A 265 -14.59 -0.61 -1.70
CA SER A 265 -14.73 -1.82 -0.88
C SER A 265 -13.85 -2.97 -1.39
N LEU A 266 -13.81 -3.23 -2.70
CA LEU A 266 -13.00 -4.30 -3.27
C LEU A 266 -11.50 -4.12 -2.97
N TYR A 267 -10.98 -2.89 -3.04
CA TYR A 267 -9.58 -2.62 -2.73
C TYR A 267 -9.28 -2.62 -1.22
N ARG A 268 -10.25 -2.29 -0.36
CA ARG A 268 -10.08 -2.33 1.11
C ARG A 268 -10.15 -3.74 1.68
N GLU A 269 -10.84 -4.66 1.01
CA GLU A 269 -10.76 -6.09 1.31
C GLU A 269 -9.39 -6.69 0.94
N HIS A 270 -8.47 -5.92 0.34
CA HIS A 270 -7.13 -6.43 0.07
C HIS A 270 -6.36 -6.69 1.37
N PRO A 271 -5.42 -7.66 1.30
CA PRO A 271 -4.50 -7.90 2.38
C PRO A 271 -3.67 -6.67 2.83
N PHE A 272 -3.58 -6.43 4.14
CA PHE A 272 -2.52 -5.69 4.81
C PHE A 272 -1.52 -6.70 5.40
N LYS A 273 -0.36 -6.84 4.75
CA LYS A 273 0.64 -7.84 5.13
C LYS A 273 1.42 -7.39 6.36
N HIS A 274 1.78 -8.35 7.20
CA HIS A 274 2.71 -8.12 8.28
C HIS A 274 4.14 -8.03 7.73
N TYR A 275 4.91 -7.07 8.23
CA TYR A 275 6.31 -6.83 7.89
C TYR A 275 7.11 -6.61 9.16
N ASP A 276 7.94 -7.60 9.52
CA ASP A 276 8.69 -7.61 10.77
C ASP A 276 10.19 -7.71 10.48
N LYS A 277 10.79 -6.59 10.12
CA LYS A 277 12.24 -6.48 9.84
C LYS A 277 12.88 -5.33 10.60
N ALA A 278 12.28 -4.94 11.73
CA ALA A 278 12.80 -3.84 12.55
C ALA A 278 14.18 -4.17 13.11
N ASP A 279 14.37 -5.39 13.62
CA ASP A 279 15.66 -5.87 14.13
C ASP A 279 16.75 -5.89 13.05
N GLU A 280 16.44 -6.45 11.87
CA GLU A 280 17.36 -6.51 10.73
C GLU A 280 17.78 -5.10 10.29
N LEU A 281 16.82 -4.18 10.23
CA LEU A 281 17.06 -2.79 9.90
C LEU A 281 17.86 -2.07 10.99
N LEU A 282 17.57 -2.30 12.27
CA LEU A 282 18.31 -1.73 13.38
C LEU A 282 19.77 -2.18 13.34
N SER A 283 20.03 -3.47 13.10
CA SER A 283 21.39 -4.01 12.87
C SER A 283 22.08 -3.31 11.68
N THR A 284 21.36 -3.13 10.58
CA THR A 284 21.88 -2.42 9.39
C THR A 284 22.25 -0.97 9.72
N ILE A 285 21.38 -0.25 10.42
CA ILE A 285 21.61 1.16 10.78
C ILE A 285 22.76 1.27 11.78
N THR A 286 22.73 0.46 12.84
CA THR A 286 23.74 0.49 13.90
C THR A 286 25.09 -0.03 13.43
N SER A 287 25.20 -0.79 12.35
CA SER A 287 26.50 -1.23 11.79
C SER A 287 27.11 -0.21 10.82
N HIS A 288 26.32 0.75 10.29
CA HIS A 288 26.77 1.72 9.31
C HIS A 288 27.55 2.88 9.98
N PRO A 289 28.85 3.10 9.69
CA PRO A 289 29.69 4.08 10.40
C PRO A 289 29.11 5.50 10.42
N THR A 290 28.63 6.00 9.28
CA THR A 290 28.03 7.34 9.21
C THR A 290 26.75 7.47 10.03
N LEU A 291 25.94 6.41 10.13
CA LEU A 291 24.70 6.45 10.90
C LEU A 291 24.99 6.34 12.40
N LYS A 292 25.97 5.51 12.78
CA LYS A 292 26.49 5.49 14.15
C LYS A 292 26.91 6.87 14.64
N ASP A 293 27.65 7.61 13.82
CA ASP A 293 28.13 8.96 14.16
C ASP A 293 26.97 9.96 14.28
N ILE A 294 26.01 9.92 13.35
CA ILE A 294 24.83 10.81 13.37
C ILE A 294 24.04 10.64 14.66
N PHE A 295 23.90 9.42 15.16
CA PHE A 295 23.07 9.09 16.31
C PHE A 295 23.86 8.80 17.60
N ARG A 296 25.20 8.95 17.61
CA ARG A 296 26.03 8.69 18.79
C ARG A 296 25.84 7.28 19.40
N LEU A 297 25.63 6.28 18.55
CA LEU A 297 25.22 4.91 18.94
C LEU A 297 26.34 4.05 19.54
N ASP A 298 27.56 4.56 19.63
CA ASP A 298 28.72 3.91 20.26
C ASP A 298 28.89 4.29 21.75
N SER A 299 27.93 5.04 22.31
CA SER A 299 27.91 5.47 23.73
C SER A 299 27.25 4.44 24.64
#